data_AF-A0A1H8KUA7-F1
#
_entry.id   AF-A0A1H8KUA7-F1
#
_cell.length_a   1.000
_cell.length_b   1.000
_cell.length_c   1.000
_cell.angle_alpha   90.00
_cell.angle_beta   90.00
_cell.angle_gamma   90.00
#
_symmetry.space_group_name_H-M   'P 1'
#
loop_
_entity.id
_entity.type
_entity.pdbx_description
1 polymer ?
#
loop_
_entity_poly.entity_id
_entity_poly.type
_entity_poly.pdbx_seq_one_letter_code
_entity_poly.pdbx_strand_id
1 'polypeptide(L)'
;MAGRDDGAAATGTRRAAPTATGTGSGGMPSAVPRQGRALRDLELRPFPRISADSPAAQREALARLRAWAEQSAEDAMDWYLRDKRRKRLGSRLLQGLAIGFAVAGTAVPLGTAAAGGSGQGWGYVLLAAAAGCKAFDHFFGLSSTWMRDIGVAHALRAELNAVRLEWAADVLRAGPAGAVAEPGQPLEPEEVERQLALIARLVTAVRSHVESETAEWQAEFSASTRQLHDQGGALPAAERTPGA
;
A
#
# COMPACT_ATOMS: atom_id res chain seq x y z
N MET A 1 29.68 -40.03 -46.54
CA MET A 1 29.11 -39.16 -47.58
C MET A 1 28.49 -37.96 -46.89
N ALA A 2 29.24 -36.87 -46.84
CA ALA A 2 28.77 -35.58 -46.35
C ALA A 2 28.47 -34.72 -47.58
N GLY A 3 27.21 -34.28 -47.70
CA GLY A 3 26.77 -33.31 -48.69
C GLY A 3 25.79 -32.38 -48.00
N ARG A 4 26.22 -31.15 -47.72
CA ARG A 4 25.39 -30.07 -47.21
C ARG A 4 25.60 -28.91 -48.17
N ASP A 5 24.63 -28.74 -49.06
CA ASP A 5 24.57 -27.63 -50.00
C ASP A 5 24.14 -26.34 -49.29
N ASP A 6 24.80 -25.26 -49.69
CA ASP A 6 24.54 -23.88 -49.36
C ASP A 6 23.23 -23.38 -49.99
N GLY A 7 22.53 -22.49 -49.28
CA GLY A 7 21.31 -21.85 -49.77
C GLY A 7 21.06 -20.53 -49.07
N ALA A 8 21.72 -19.49 -49.55
CA ALA A 8 21.57 -18.11 -49.13
C ALA A 8 20.15 -17.55 -49.40
N ALA A 9 19.63 -16.76 -48.46
CA ALA A 9 18.58 -15.79 -48.72
C ALA A 9 18.89 -14.50 -47.96
N ALA A 10 19.40 -13.52 -48.71
CA ALA A 10 19.58 -12.15 -48.29
C ALA A 10 18.23 -11.42 -48.34
N THR A 11 17.88 -10.70 -47.27
CA THR A 11 16.82 -9.68 -47.31
C THR A 11 17.40 -8.39 -46.75
N GLY A 12 17.59 -7.43 -47.65
CA GLY A 12 18.13 -6.11 -47.35
C GLY A 12 17.14 -5.24 -46.58
N THR A 13 17.67 -4.46 -45.64
CA THR A 13 16.89 -3.43 -44.94
C THR A 13 17.43 -2.06 -45.35
N ARG A 14 16.60 -1.33 -46.10
CA ARG A 14 16.84 0.02 -46.60
C ARG A 14 16.64 1.05 -45.48
N ARG A 15 17.61 1.95 -45.35
CA ARG A 15 17.62 3.17 -44.52
C ARG A 15 16.50 4.15 -44.90
N ALA A 16 15.86 4.78 -43.92
CA ALA A 16 15.47 6.19 -43.96
C ALA A 16 15.09 6.72 -42.56
N ALA A 17 15.81 7.75 -42.11
CA ALA A 17 15.32 8.71 -41.12
C ALA A 17 14.66 9.88 -41.86
N PRO A 18 13.74 10.61 -41.20
CA PRO A 18 13.93 12.06 -41.17
C PRO A 18 13.68 12.68 -39.79
N THR A 19 14.54 13.65 -39.49
CA THR A 19 14.45 14.66 -38.43
C THR A 19 13.35 15.70 -38.70
N ALA A 20 12.63 16.12 -37.64
CA ALA A 20 12.68 17.48 -37.07
C ALA A 20 11.31 18.02 -36.58
N THR A 21 11.32 18.42 -35.31
CA THR A 21 10.68 19.63 -34.71
C THR A 21 9.15 19.72 -34.60
N GLY A 22 8.69 19.69 -33.34
CA GLY A 22 7.35 20.08 -32.91
C GLY A 22 7.35 20.49 -31.44
N THR A 23 7.56 21.79 -31.22
CA THR A 23 7.16 22.68 -30.11
C THR A 23 6.41 22.11 -28.89
N GLY A 24 6.82 22.61 -27.72
CA GLY A 24 6.31 22.22 -26.42
C GLY A 24 4.83 22.49 -26.18
N SER A 25 4.26 21.63 -25.35
CA SER A 25 3.18 21.97 -24.43
C SER A 25 3.52 21.30 -23.11
N GLY A 26 3.62 22.10 -22.05
CA GLY A 26 4.05 21.66 -20.73
C GLY A 26 3.14 20.56 -20.19
N GLY A 27 3.63 19.32 -20.25
CA GLY A 27 3.09 18.23 -19.46
C GLY A 27 3.38 18.52 -17.99
N MET A 28 2.37 19.06 -17.30
CA MET A 28 2.30 19.03 -15.84
C MET A 28 2.73 17.64 -15.37
N PRO A 29 3.68 17.49 -14.44
CA PRO A 29 3.93 16.20 -13.85
C PRO A 29 2.66 15.81 -13.08
N SER A 30 1.81 15.00 -13.70
CA SER A 30 0.77 14.27 -13.01
C SER A 30 1.48 13.41 -11.97
N ALA A 31 1.58 13.93 -10.75
CA ALA A 31 1.92 13.18 -9.57
C ALA A 31 0.75 12.24 -9.29
N VAL A 32 0.61 11.20 -10.11
CA VAL A 32 -0.20 10.04 -9.79
C VAL A 32 0.31 9.57 -8.43
N PRO A 33 -0.55 9.46 -7.41
CA PRO A 33 -0.11 9.08 -6.08
C PRO A 33 0.60 7.73 -6.19
N ARG A 34 1.84 7.70 -5.68
CA ARG A 34 2.76 6.55 -5.70
C ARG A 34 2.26 5.32 -4.92
N GLN A 35 0.99 5.31 -4.48
CA GLN A 35 0.30 4.20 -3.80
C GLN A 35 0.10 2.98 -4.71
N GLY A 36 -0.11 3.19 -6.02
CA GLY A 36 -0.40 2.08 -6.95
C GLY A 36 0.73 1.08 -7.18
N ARG A 37 1.97 1.40 -6.77
CA ARG A 37 3.11 0.48 -6.91
C ARG A 37 3.18 -0.55 -5.78
N ALA A 38 2.67 -0.21 -4.60
CA ALA A 38 2.72 -1.09 -3.42
C ALA A 38 1.50 -2.03 -3.32
N LEU A 39 0.33 -1.59 -3.83
CA LEU A 39 -0.84 -2.46 -4.01
C LEU A 39 -0.56 -3.60 -5.00
N ARG A 40 0.27 -3.34 -6.03
CA ARG A 40 0.72 -4.37 -6.97
C ARG A 40 1.46 -5.52 -6.29
N ASP A 41 2.23 -5.28 -5.23
CA ASP A 41 2.99 -6.36 -4.58
C ASP A 41 2.09 -7.35 -3.82
N LEU A 42 0.90 -6.91 -3.39
CA LEU A 42 -0.10 -7.77 -2.71
C LEU A 42 -0.97 -8.58 -3.68
N GLU A 43 -1.18 -8.07 -4.90
CA GLU A 43 -2.03 -8.71 -5.92
C GLU A 43 -1.28 -9.66 -6.86
N LEU A 44 0.06 -9.63 -6.89
CA LEU A 44 0.84 -10.30 -7.94
C LEU A 44 1.37 -11.69 -7.61
N ARG A 45 1.01 -12.31 -6.47
CA ARG A 45 1.40 -13.70 -6.25
C ARG A 45 0.68 -14.59 -7.26
N PRO A 46 1.42 -15.25 -8.18
CA PRO A 46 0.80 -16.07 -9.20
C PRO A 46 0.04 -17.21 -8.51
N PHE A 47 -1.21 -17.41 -8.94
CA PHE A 47 -2.04 -18.49 -8.44
C PHE A 47 -1.33 -19.84 -8.67
N PRO A 48 -1.26 -20.74 -7.67
CA PRO A 48 -0.55 -22.00 -7.81
C PRO A 48 -1.22 -22.87 -8.87
N ARG A 49 -0.42 -23.58 -9.68
CA ARG A 49 -0.96 -24.55 -10.65
C ARG A 49 -1.60 -25.73 -9.91
N ILE A 50 -2.88 -25.96 -10.10
CA ILE A 50 -3.63 -27.05 -9.45
C ILE A 50 -3.65 -28.28 -10.35
N SER A 51 -3.39 -29.45 -9.78
CA SER A 51 -3.50 -30.76 -10.44
C SER A 51 -4.28 -31.70 -9.52
N ALA A 52 -5.27 -32.40 -10.06
CA ALA A 52 -6.09 -33.36 -9.33
C ALA A 52 -6.07 -34.75 -10.00
N ASP A 53 -5.04 -35.01 -10.79
CA ASP A 53 -4.92 -36.21 -11.64
C ASP A 53 -4.74 -37.50 -10.83
N SER A 54 -4.41 -37.37 -9.54
CA SER A 54 -4.36 -38.46 -8.57
C SER A 54 -4.79 -37.98 -7.17
N PRO A 55 -5.24 -38.88 -6.30
CA PRO A 55 -5.53 -38.56 -4.89
C PRO A 55 -4.36 -37.90 -4.15
N ALA A 56 -3.13 -38.32 -4.44
CA ALA A 56 -1.92 -37.68 -3.91
C ALA A 56 -1.73 -36.26 -4.47
N ALA A 57 -1.93 -36.06 -5.77
CA ALA A 57 -1.83 -34.75 -6.40
C ALA A 57 -2.90 -33.77 -5.89
N GLN A 58 -4.12 -34.25 -5.62
CA GLN A 58 -5.20 -33.44 -5.04
C GLN A 58 -4.81 -32.93 -3.63
N ARG A 59 -4.28 -33.80 -2.77
CA ARG A 59 -3.78 -33.42 -1.43
C ARG A 59 -2.66 -32.39 -1.53
N GLU A 60 -1.70 -32.61 -2.42
CA GLU A 60 -0.61 -31.67 -2.66
C GLU A 60 -1.11 -30.31 -3.18
N ALA A 61 -2.10 -30.32 -4.06
CA ALA A 61 -2.69 -29.10 -4.59
C ALA A 61 -3.40 -28.29 -3.49
N LEU A 62 -4.14 -28.94 -2.59
CA LEU A 62 -4.77 -28.29 -1.44
C LEU A 62 -3.71 -27.71 -0.47
N ALA A 63 -2.63 -28.46 -0.21
CA ALA A 63 -1.54 -27.97 0.63
C ALA A 63 -0.83 -26.76 0.01
N ARG A 64 -0.59 -26.77 -1.31
CA ARG A 64 -0.01 -25.62 -2.04
C ARG A 64 -0.94 -24.41 -2.03
N LEU A 65 -2.24 -24.63 -2.19
CA LEU A 65 -3.24 -23.56 -2.16
C LEU A 65 -3.34 -22.92 -0.76
N ARG A 66 -3.32 -23.74 0.30
CA ARG A 66 -3.22 -23.26 1.68
C ARG A 66 -1.95 -22.44 1.89
N ALA A 67 -0.78 -22.97 1.51
CA ALA A 67 0.49 -22.28 1.69
C ALA A 67 0.52 -20.93 0.95
N TRP A 68 -0.05 -20.87 -0.26
CA TRP A 68 -0.21 -19.62 -1.00
C TRP A 68 -1.12 -18.62 -0.27
N ALA A 69 -2.25 -19.07 0.28
CA ALA A 69 -3.17 -18.22 1.03
C ALA A 69 -2.56 -17.69 2.33
N GLU A 70 -1.87 -18.55 3.10
CA GLU A 70 -1.17 -18.15 4.32
C GLU A 70 -0.08 -17.12 4.05
N GLN A 71 0.74 -17.35 3.03
CA GLN A 71 1.80 -16.42 2.66
C GLN A 71 1.23 -15.08 2.15
N SER A 72 0.10 -15.09 1.45
CA SER A 72 -0.58 -13.86 1.04
C SER A 72 -1.07 -13.05 2.24
N ALA A 73 -1.60 -13.71 3.28
CA ALA A 73 -1.97 -13.05 4.53
C ALA A 73 -0.75 -12.52 5.29
N GLU A 74 0.37 -13.27 5.32
CA GLU A 74 1.61 -12.84 5.94
C GLU A 74 2.24 -11.62 5.25
N ASP A 75 2.29 -11.62 3.92
CA ASP A 75 2.77 -10.49 3.14
C ASP A 75 1.87 -9.25 3.36
N ALA A 76 0.56 -9.43 3.45
CA ALA A 76 -0.37 -8.36 3.80
C ALA A 76 -0.06 -7.77 5.17
N MET A 77 0.06 -8.61 6.22
CA MET A 77 0.44 -8.16 7.56
C MET A 77 1.77 -7.40 7.56
N ASP A 78 2.78 -7.92 6.87
CA ASP A 78 4.10 -7.31 6.78
C ASP A 78 4.08 -5.96 6.06
N TRP A 79 3.28 -5.85 5.00
CA TRP A 79 3.07 -4.60 4.29
C TRP A 79 2.43 -3.52 5.18
N TYR A 80 1.35 -3.86 5.91
CA TYR A 80 0.71 -2.94 6.87
C TYR A 80 1.69 -2.49 7.97
N LEU A 81 2.55 -3.40 8.46
CA LEU A 81 3.50 -3.09 9.53
C LEU A 81 4.75 -2.31 9.09
N ARG A 82 5.27 -2.56 7.87
CA ARG A 82 6.58 -2.04 7.42
C ARG A 82 6.48 -0.85 6.46
N ASP A 83 5.64 -0.94 5.43
CA ASP A 83 5.70 -0.02 4.29
C ASP A 83 5.05 1.33 4.58
N LYS A 84 3.84 1.31 5.15
CA LYS A 84 3.11 2.52 5.52
C LYS A 84 3.83 3.31 6.62
N ARG A 85 4.43 2.61 7.59
CA ARG A 85 5.08 3.22 8.76
C ARG A 85 6.28 4.08 8.39
N ARG A 86 7.23 3.55 7.61
CA ARG A 86 8.53 4.24 7.38
C ARG A 86 8.41 5.38 6.39
N LYS A 87 7.62 5.22 5.33
CA LYS A 87 7.53 6.20 4.24
C LYS A 87 6.71 7.44 4.64
N ARG A 88 5.59 7.25 5.35
CA ARG A 88 4.73 8.37 5.77
C ARG A 88 5.27 9.09 7.00
N LEU A 89 5.78 8.34 7.98
CA LEU A 89 6.36 8.91 9.19
C LEU A 89 7.66 9.66 8.89
N GLY A 90 8.54 9.09 8.06
CA GLY A 90 9.80 9.74 7.68
C GLY A 90 9.59 11.09 6.99
N SER A 91 8.72 11.15 5.97
CA SER A 91 8.45 12.39 5.24
C SER A 91 7.80 13.46 6.11
N ARG A 92 6.86 13.08 6.99
CA ARG A 92 6.11 14.04 7.83
C ARG A 92 6.88 14.44 9.08
N LEU A 93 7.67 13.54 9.68
CA LEU A 93 8.65 13.90 10.74
C LEU A 93 9.64 14.91 10.23
N LEU A 94 10.21 14.67 9.05
CA LEU A 94 11.21 15.58 8.48
C LEU A 94 10.59 16.96 8.19
N GLN A 95 9.35 17.01 7.72
CA GLN A 95 8.65 18.27 7.47
C GLN A 95 8.27 18.99 8.77
N GLY A 96 7.83 18.26 9.81
CA GLY A 96 7.57 18.81 11.14
C GLY A 96 8.85 19.32 11.81
N LEU A 97 9.96 18.58 11.72
CA LEU A 97 11.26 18.99 12.21
C LEU A 97 11.81 20.19 11.43
N ALA A 98 11.66 20.23 10.11
CA ALA A 98 12.07 21.37 9.30
C ALA A 98 11.34 22.66 9.72
N ILE A 99 10.02 22.58 9.93
CA ILE A 99 9.24 23.70 10.46
C ILE A 99 9.68 24.03 11.89
N GLY A 100 9.86 23.04 12.75
CA GLY A 100 10.32 23.23 14.13
C GLY A 100 11.69 23.90 14.22
N PHE A 101 12.64 23.50 13.37
CA PHE A 101 13.97 24.12 13.30
C PHE A 101 13.92 25.51 12.66
N ALA A 102 13.07 25.73 11.64
CA ALA A 102 12.86 27.06 11.10
C ALA A 102 12.28 28.01 12.15
N VAL A 103 11.33 27.52 12.95
CA VAL A 103 10.71 28.25 14.07
C VAL A 103 11.73 28.50 15.20
N ALA A 104 12.48 27.49 15.65
CA ALA A 104 13.50 27.66 16.68
C ALA A 104 14.64 28.58 16.21
N GLY A 105 15.09 28.42 14.96
CA GLY A 105 16.14 29.23 14.34
C GLY A 105 15.75 30.71 14.17
N THR A 106 14.45 31.01 14.08
CA THR A 106 13.93 32.39 14.04
C THR A 106 13.60 32.94 15.42
N ALA A 107 13.07 32.11 16.32
CA ALA A 107 12.68 32.51 17.66
C ALA A 107 13.87 32.83 18.58
N VAL A 108 15.01 32.12 18.47
CA VAL A 108 16.18 32.33 19.34
C VAL A 108 16.84 33.71 19.14
N PRO A 109 17.11 34.17 17.90
CA PRO A 109 17.61 35.54 17.66
C PRO A 109 16.60 36.63 18.04
N LEU A 110 15.31 36.39 17.80
CA LEU A 110 14.26 37.36 18.12
C LEU A 110 14.01 37.50 19.62
N GLY A 111 14.10 36.40 20.38
CA GLY A 111 13.97 36.41 21.84
C GLY A 111 15.13 37.15 22.52
N THR A 112 16.35 36.97 22.02
CA THR A 112 17.53 37.71 22.52
C THR A 112 17.47 39.21 22.18
N ALA A 113 16.97 39.57 21.00
CA ALA A 113 16.72 40.97 20.63
C ALA A 113 15.55 41.60 21.42
N ALA A 114 14.53 40.82 21.74
CA ALA A 114 13.34 41.28 22.47
C ALA A 114 13.54 41.42 23.98
N ALA A 115 14.47 40.66 24.57
CA ALA A 115 14.84 40.80 25.97
C ALA A 115 15.40 42.21 26.32
N GLY A 116 15.78 43.00 25.31
CA GLY A 116 16.18 44.40 25.45
C GLY A 116 15.13 45.46 25.10
N GLY A 117 13.87 45.10 24.75
CA GLY A 117 12.87 46.05 24.26
C GLY A 117 11.40 45.69 24.57
N SER A 118 10.49 46.65 24.34
CA SER A 118 9.07 46.63 24.73
C SER A 118 8.27 45.48 24.09
N GLY A 119 8.06 44.36 24.82
CA GLY A 119 6.95 43.37 24.71
C GLY A 119 6.69 42.61 23.39
N GLN A 120 7.00 43.20 22.23
CA GLN A 120 6.61 42.78 20.88
C GLN A 120 7.21 41.43 20.47
N GLY A 121 8.41 41.08 20.97
CA GLY A 121 9.07 39.83 20.62
C GLY A 121 8.44 38.58 21.22
N TRP A 122 7.69 38.73 22.32
CA TRP A 122 6.96 37.60 22.93
C TRP A 122 5.83 37.09 22.04
N GLY A 123 5.27 37.93 21.17
CA GLY A 123 4.28 37.52 20.18
C GLY A 123 4.84 36.46 19.20
N TYR A 124 6.09 36.61 18.78
CA TYR A 124 6.76 35.62 17.92
C TYR A 124 7.07 34.31 18.66
N VAL A 125 7.41 34.38 19.95
CA VAL A 125 7.60 33.19 20.80
C VAL A 125 6.29 32.43 20.98
N LEU A 126 5.17 33.12 21.19
CA LEU A 126 3.85 32.50 21.30
C LEU A 126 3.39 31.89 19.97
N LEU A 127 3.64 32.56 18.84
CA LEU A 127 3.42 32.01 17.49
C LEU A 127 4.27 30.76 17.24
N ALA A 128 5.54 30.78 17.65
CA ALA A 128 6.44 29.64 17.59
C ALA A 128 5.93 28.46 18.42
N ALA A 129 5.48 28.72 19.65
CA ALA A 129 4.87 27.71 20.51
C ALA A 129 3.59 27.13 19.91
N ALA A 130 2.70 27.96 19.35
CA ALA A 130 1.49 27.52 18.68
C ALA A 130 1.78 26.63 17.45
N ALA A 131 2.81 26.98 16.66
CA ALA A 131 3.28 26.15 15.56
C ALA A 131 3.83 24.79 16.05
N GLY A 132 4.58 24.79 17.16
CA GLY A 132 5.05 23.58 17.83
C GLY A 132 3.91 22.68 18.30
N CYS A 133 2.88 23.26 18.95
CA CYS A 133 1.68 22.52 19.35
C CYS A 133 0.94 21.92 18.14
N LYS A 134 0.80 22.67 17.04
CA LYS A 134 0.18 22.14 15.81
C LYS A 134 0.98 20.98 15.20
N ALA A 135 2.31 21.06 15.24
CA ALA A 135 3.16 19.96 14.80
C ALA A 135 2.97 18.73 15.70
N PHE A 136 2.93 18.94 17.01
CA PHE A 136 2.65 17.90 18.01
C PHE A 136 1.29 17.22 17.74
N ASP A 137 0.21 17.97 17.57
CA ASP A 137 -1.12 17.42 17.26
C ASP A 137 -1.12 16.58 15.98
N HIS A 138 -0.35 17.00 14.96
CA HIS A 138 -0.18 16.20 13.74
C HIS A 138 0.51 14.87 14.04
N PHE A 139 1.50 14.83 14.94
CA PHE A 139 2.13 13.58 15.39
C PHE A 139 1.17 12.64 16.12
N PHE A 140 0.25 13.17 16.95
CA PHE A 140 -0.77 12.33 17.59
C PHE A 140 -1.87 11.88 16.60
N GLY A 141 -2.20 12.68 15.60
CA GLY A 141 -3.05 12.23 14.48
C GLY A 141 -2.39 11.12 13.64
N LEU A 142 -1.06 11.08 13.59
CA LEU A 142 -0.31 9.99 12.96
C LEU A 142 -0.34 8.72 13.83
N SER A 143 -0.34 8.85 15.16
CA SER A 143 -0.41 7.70 16.06
C SER A 143 -1.78 7.01 15.95
N SER A 144 -2.88 7.75 15.77
CA SER A 144 -4.20 7.15 15.58
C SER A 144 -4.30 6.37 14.27
N THR A 145 -3.78 6.92 13.17
CA THR A 145 -3.75 6.21 11.87
C THR A 145 -2.86 4.96 11.94
N TRP A 146 -1.71 5.05 12.62
CA TRP A 146 -0.82 3.92 12.83
C TRP A 146 -1.44 2.83 13.71
N MET A 147 -2.14 3.20 14.78
CA MET A 147 -2.88 2.25 15.61
C MET A 147 -3.97 1.54 14.81
N ARG A 148 -4.62 2.24 13.86
CA ARG A 148 -5.58 1.65 12.93
C ARG A 148 -4.93 0.62 12.00
N ASP A 149 -3.78 0.96 11.39
CA ASP A 149 -3.02 0.03 10.54
C ASP A 149 -2.56 -1.21 11.33
N ILE A 150 -2.15 -1.03 12.59
CA ILE A 150 -1.84 -2.15 13.52
C ILE A 150 -3.07 -3.02 13.77
N GLY A 151 -4.23 -2.41 13.96
CA GLY A 151 -5.50 -3.11 14.16
C GLY A 151 -5.81 -4.05 13.00
N VAL A 152 -5.61 -3.61 11.76
CA VAL A 152 -5.80 -4.44 10.55
C VAL A 152 -4.82 -5.63 10.54
N ALA A 153 -3.54 -5.38 10.84
CA ALA A 153 -2.54 -6.47 10.92
C ALA A 153 -2.89 -7.50 12.01
N HIS A 154 -3.41 -7.07 13.17
CA HIS A 154 -3.87 -7.98 14.22
C HIS A 154 -5.12 -8.75 13.82
N ALA A 155 -6.07 -8.11 13.14
CA ALA A 155 -7.28 -8.78 12.63
C ALA A 155 -6.90 -9.90 11.63
N LEU A 156 -6.03 -9.60 10.66
CA LEU A 156 -5.49 -10.59 9.73
C LEU A 156 -4.76 -11.74 10.44
N ARG A 157 -3.97 -11.42 11.46
CA ARG A 157 -3.27 -12.44 12.25
C ARG A 157 -4.22 -13.35 13.02
N ALA A 158 -5.29 -12.78 13.58
CA ALA A 158 -6.32 -13.55 14.27
C ALA A 158 -7.03 -14.51 13.30
N GLU A 159 -7.40 -14.04 12.11
CA GLU A 159 -8.05 -14.86 11.08
C GLU A 159 -7.12 -15.99 10.57
N LEU A 160 -5.85 -15.68 10.29
CA LEU A 160 -4.84 -16.67 9.90
C LEU A 160 -4.69 -17.76 10.96
N ASN A 161 -4.59 -17.37 12.23
CA ASN A 161 -4.48 -18.32 13.34
C ASN A 161 -5.73 -19.18 13.49
N ALA A 162 -6.93 -18.61 13.30
CA ALA A 162 -8.19 -19.35 13.33
C ALA A 162 -8.22 -20.43 12.24
N VAL A 163 -7.87 -20.08 11.00
CA VAL A 163 -7.77 -21.03 9.87
C VAL A 163 -6.74 -22.13 10.15
N ARG A 164 -5.56 -21.78 10.67
CA ARG A 164 -4.52 -22.76 11.03
C ARG A 164 -4.99 -23.73 12.12
N LEU A 165 -5.68 -23.23 13.13
CA LEU A 165 -6.20 -24.04 14.22
C LEU A 165 -7.31 -24.97 13.74
N GLU A 166 -8.22 -24.48 12.91
CA GLU A 166 -9.31 -25.27 12.33
C GLU A 166 -8.78 -26.39 11.43
N TRP A 167 -7.79 -26.08 10.59
CA TRP A 167 -7.08 -27.08 9.80
C TRP A 167 -6.37 -28.12 10.67
N ALA A 168 -5.68 -27.70 11.73
CA ALA A 168 -5.02 -28.62 12.66
C ALA A 168 -6.03 -29.52 13.37
N ALA A 169 -7.18 -28.98 13.76
CA ALA A 169 -8.27 -29.75 14.35
C ALA A 169 -8.81 -30.80 13.38
N ASP A 170 -8.97 -30.46 12.10
CA ASP A 170 -9.40 -31.39 11.06
C ASP A 170 -8.42 -32.55 10.85
N VAL A 171 -7.11 -32.25 10.78
CA VAL A 171 -6.06 -33.27 10.72
C VAL A 171 -6.09 -34.19 11.94
N LEU A 172 -6.30 -33.63 13.14
CA LEU A 172 -6.38 -34.41 14.38
C LEU A 172 -7.65 -35.28 14.43
N ARG A 173 -8.79 -34.78 13.93
CA ARG A 173 -10.06 -35.53 13.85
C ARG A 173 -9.97 -36.70 12.86
N ALA A 174 -9.28 -36.52 11.74
CA ALA A 174 -9.03 -37.60 10.78
C ALA A 174 -8.17 -38.74 11.39
N GLY A 175 -7.35 -38.41 12.39
CA GLY A 175 -6.56 -39.37 13.16
C GLY A 175 -5.48 -40.10 12.34
N PRO A 176 -4.76 -41.06 12.95
CA PRO A 176 -3.73 -41.83 12.25
C PRO A 176 -4.30 -42.71 11.12
N ALA A 177 -5.57 -43.11 11.17
CA ALA A 177 -6.21 -43.84 10.07
C ALA A 177 -6.42 -42.97 8.81
N GLY A 178 -6.66 -41.66 8.97
CA GLY A 178 -6.70 -40.70 7.86
C GLY A 178 -5.32 -40.25 7.39
N ALA A 179 -4.32 -40.24 8.28
CA ALA A 179 -2.91 -39.94 7.93
C ALA A 179 -2.20 -41.13 7.25
N VAL A 180 -2.64 -42.36 7.54
CA VAL A 180 -2.20 -43.62 6.92
C VAL A 180 -3.14 -44.02 5.78
N ALA A 181 -4.08 -43.15 5.38
CA ALA A 181 -4.84 -43.36 4.16
C ALA A 181 -3.84 -43.58 3.02
N GLU A 182 -3.89 -44.78 2.43
CA GLU A 182 -3.01 -45.19 1.33
C GLU A 182 -2.89 -44.04 0.32
N PRO A 183 -1.69 -43.73 -0.22
CA PRO A 183 -1.49 -42.62 -1.16
C PRO A 183 -2.48 -42.58 -2.34
N GLY A 184 -3.14 -43.71 -2.64
CA GLY A 184 -4.19 -43.86 -3.64
C GLY A 184 -5.64 -43.69 -3.18
N GLN A 185 -5.95 -43.47 -1.89
CA GLN A 185 -7.33 -43.24 -1.45
C GLN A 185 -7.74 -41.78 -1.68
N PRO A 186 -8.80 -41.51 -2.46
CA PRO A 186 -9.34 -40.15 -2.65
C PRO A 186 -9.83 -39.56 -1.32
N LEU A 187 -9.70 -38.24 -1.19
CA LEU A 187 -10.38 -37.52 -0.11
C LEU A 187 -11.88 -37.57 -0.35
N GLU A 188 -12.65 -37.66 0.73
CA GLU A 188 -14.09 -37.48 0.66
C GLU A 188 -14.42 -36.08 0.13
N PRO A 189 -15.43 -35.93 -0.76
CA PRO A 189 -15.78 -34.63 -1.33
C PRO A 189 -16.05 -33.55 -0.28
N GLU A 190 -16.71 -33.92 0.82
CA GLU A 190 -17.03 -33.01 1.94
C GLU A 190 -15.76 -32.49 2.64
N GLU A 191 -14.71 -33.31 2.75
CA GLU A 191 -13.42 -32.90 3.30
C GLU A 191 -12.75 -31.85 2.40
N VAL A 192 -12.78 -32.09 1.09
CA VAL A 192 -12.22 -31.17 0.10
C VAL A 192 -12.96 -29.83 0.13
N GLU A 193 -14.29 -29.85 0.18
CA GLU A 193 -15.12 -28.64 0.26
C GLU A 193 -14.84 -27.85 1.54
N ARG A 194 -14.73 -28.53 2.70
CA ARG A 194 -14.40 -27.88 3.97
C ARG A 194 -13.03 -27.20 3.91
N GLN A 195 -12.02 -27.89 3.40
CA GLN A 195 -10.67 -27.34 3.25
C GLN A 195 -10.62 -26.14 2.30
N LEU A 196 -11.33 -26.22 1.17
CA LEU A 196 -11.45 -25.10 0.24
C LEU A 196 -12.18 -23.90 0.86
N ALA A 197 -13.20 -24.13 1.69
CA ALA A 197 -13.91 -23.06 2.39
C ALA A 197 -12.98 -22.30 3.36
N LEU A 198 -12.08 -23.00 4.07
CA LEU A 198 -11.08 -22.37 4.94
C LEU A 198 -10.12 -21.46 4.15
N ILE A 199 -9.65 -21.95 3.00
CA ILE A 199 -8.75 -21.17 2.14
C ILE A 199 -9.49 -19.96 1.56
N ALA A 200 -10.72 -20.15 1.05
CA ALA A 200 -11.54 -19.08 0.51
C ALA A 200 -11.84 -17.99 1.55
N ARG A 201 -12.10 -18.38 2.80
CA ARG A 201 -12.31 -17.46 3.92
C ARG A 201 -11.09 -16.57 4.14
N LEU A 202 -9.90 -17.15 4.21
CA LEU A 202 -8.66 -16.40 4.40
C LEU A 202 -8.39 -15.42 3.23
N VAL A 203 -8.52 -15.90 2.00
CA VAL A 203 -8.31 -15.07 0.79
C VAL A 203 -9.31 -13.92 0.73
N THR A 204 -10.56 -14.17 1.10
CA THR A 204 -11.61 -13.15 1.13
C THR A 204 -11.35 -12.12 2.22
N ALA A 205 -10.86 -12.53 3.40
CA ALA A 205 -10.48 -11.62 4.47
C ALA A 205 -9.31 -10.70 4.07
N VAL A 206 -8.32 -11.22 3.33
CA VAL A 206 -7.24 -10.39 2.79
C VAL A 206 -7.78 -9.40 1.75
N ARG A 207 -8.61 -9.87 0.81
CA ARG A 207 -9.22 -9.00 -0.22
C ARG A 207 -10.08 -7.90 0.38
N SER A 208 -10.92 -8.21 1.37
CA SER A 208 -11.85 -7.24 1.96
C SER A 208 -11.09 -6.08 2.62
N HIS A 209 -9.95 -6.35 3.27
CA HIS A 209 -9.11 -5.30 3.83
C HIS A 209 -8.45 -4.42 2.76
N VAL A 210 -8.04 -4.99 1.63
CA VAL A 210 -7.50 -4.22 0.50
C VAL A 210 -8.59 -3.38 -0.17
N GLU A 211 -9.78 -3.92 -0.35
CA GLU A 211 -10.93 -3.23 -0.92
C GLU A 211 -11.39 -2.08 -0.03
N SER A 212 -11.46 -2.28 1.30
CA SER A 212 -11.80 -1.21 2.24
C SER A 212 -10.79 -0.06 2.22
N GLU A 213 -9.49 -0.38 2.13
CA GLU A 213 -8.44 0.65 2.00
C GLU A 213 -8.54 1.42 0.68
N THR A 214 -8.92 0.74 -0.40
CA THR A 214 -9.11 1.38 -1.70
C THR A 214 -10.30 2.33 -1.67
N ALA A 215 -11.41 1.92 -1.05
CA ALA A 215 -12.60 2.75 -0.89
C ALA A 215 -12.31 4.00 -0.02
N GLU A 216 -11.57 3.84 1.06
CA GLU A 216 -11.14 4.95 1.90
C GLU A 216 -10.22 5.92 1.16
N TRP A 217 -9.26 5.41 0.40
CA TRP A 217 -8.40 6.25 -0.43
C TRP A 217 -9.19 7.04 -1.48
N GLN A 218 -10.18 6.41 -2.13
CA GLN A 218 -11.07 7.08 -3.09
C GLN A 218 -11.90 8.18 -2.41
N ALA A 219 -12.38 7.94 -1.19
CA ALA A 219 -13.12 8.93 -0.41
C ALA A 219 -12.23 10.12 0.00
N GLU A 220 -11.03 9.86 0.52
CA GLU A 220 -10.04 10.90 0.89
C GLU A 220 -9.64 11.73 -0.33
N PHE A 221 -9.37 11.08 -1.46
CA PHE A 221 -9.02 11.75 -2.71
C PHE A 221 -10.16 12.65 -3.19
N SER A 222 -11.39 12.14 -3.18
CA SER A 222 -12.58 12.91 -3.58
C SER A 222 -12.85 14.10 -2.67
N ALA A 223 -12.56 13.98 -1.36
CA ALA A 223 -12.68 15.09 -0.43
C ALA A 223 -11.61 16.17 -0.69
N SER A 224 -10.37 15.76 -0.94
CA SER A 224 -9.26 16.68 -1.24
C SER A 224 -9.49 17.45 -2.55
N THR A 225 -10.01 16.79 -3.60
CA THR A 225 -10.31 17.47 -4.87
C THR A 225 -11.42 18.50 -4.73
N ARG A 226 -12.46 18.21 -3.93
CA ARG A 226 -13.51 19.21 -3.60
C ARG A 226 -12.95 20.40 -2.84
N GLN A 227 -12.13 20.17 -1.82
CA GLN A 227 -11.51 21.24 -1.04
C GLN A 227 -10.65 22.17 -1.93
N LEU A 228 -9.91 21.62 -2.90
CA LEU A 228 -9.14 22.42 -3.85
C LEU A 228 -10.03 23.25 -4.79
N HIS A 229 -11.18 22.72 -5.20
CA HIS A 229 -12.15 23.45 -6.01
C HIS A 229 -12.75 24.63 -5.24
N ASP A 230 -13.15 24.40 -3.98
CA ASP A 230 -13.71 25.44 -3.11
C ASP A 230 -12.69 26.55 -2.79
N GLN A 231 -11.41 26.19 -2.59
CA GLN A 231 -10.34 27.18 -2.38
C GLN A 231 -9.96 27.94 -3.65
N GLY A 232 -10.05 27.31 -4.83
CA GLY A 232 -9.81 27.96 -6.13
C GLY A 232 -10.91 28.95 -6.53
N GLY A 233 -12.13 28.82 -5.98
CA GLY A 233 -13.23 29.76 -6.15
C GLY A 233 -13.12 31.04 -5.31
N ALA A 234 -12.22 31.07 -4.32
CA ALA A 234 -12.04 32.19 -3.39
C ALA A 234 -10.89 33.14 -3.80
N LEU A 235 -10.67 33.37 -5.10
CA LEU A 235 -9.88 34.51 -5.53
C LEU A 235 -10.73 35.77 -5.34
N PRO A 236 -10.33 36.75 -4.50
CA PRO A 236 -11.10 37.97 -4.32
C PRO A 236 -11.22 38.65 -5.69
N ALA A 237 -12.46 38.84 -6.13
CA ALA A 237 -12.76 39.61 -7.32
C ALA A 237 -12.05 40.96 -7.18
N ALA A 238 -10.99 41.16 -7.96
CA ALA A 238 -10.27 42.43 -8.00
C ALA A 238 -11.31 43.52 -8.24
N GLU A 239 -11.46 44.43 -7.27
CA GLU A 239 -12.28 45.61 -7.40
C GLU A 239 -11.87 46.31 -8.70
N ARG A 240 -12.72 46.23 -9.72
CA ARG A 240 -12.62 47.12 -10.87
C ARG A 240 -13.05 48.49 -10.36
N THR A 241 -12.07 49.30 -9.98
CA THR A 241 -12.28 50.73 -9.80
C THR A 241 -12.77 51.29 -11.14
N PRO A 242 -14.01 51.79 -11.26
CA PRO A 242 -14.42 52.48 -12.48
C PRO A 242 -13.77 53.86 -12.44
N GLY A 243 -12.79 54.06 -13.30
CA GLY A 243 -12.34 55.41 -13.66
C GLY A 243 -13.27 55.99 -14.71
N ALA A 244 -13.96 57.07 -14.36
CA ALA A 244 -14.27 58.26 -15.17
C ALA A 244 -15.28 59.13 -14.42
#